data_AF-A0A3M0YH60-F1
#
_entry.id   AF-A0A3M0YH60-F1
#
_cell.length_a   1.000
_cell.length_b   1.000
_cell.length_c   1.000
_cell.angle_alpha   90.00
_cell.angle_beta   90.00
_cell.angle_gamma   90.00
#
_symmetry.space_group_name_H-M   'P 1'
#
loop_
_entity.id
_entity.type
_entity.pdbx_description
1 polymer ?
#
loop_
_entity_poly.entity_id
_entity_poly.type
_entity_poly.pdbx_seq_one_letter_code
_entity_poly.pdbx_strand_id
1 'polypeptide(L)'
;MPRKVQILLPALLAGVMVLGMLIGLQMQPVVEPHTTRIDTEQLMDVIPLGRGKVEEIIRYIDAKYVEEVDREALVEEAIEQLLSELDPHSTYISAEELRLVNEQLEGNFEGIGIEFMIVDDTV
;
A
#
# COMPACT_ATOMS: atom_id res chain seq x y z
N MET A 1 58.00 19.69 9.89
CA MET A 1 56.89 19.42 10.83
C MET A 1 57.10 18.04 11.45
N PRO A 2 56.84 17.84 12.77
CA PRO A 2 57.19 16.59 13.45
C PRO A 2 56.35 15.42 12.91
N ARG A 3 57.01 14.37 12.41
CA ARG A 3 56.42 13.18 11.75
C ARG A 3 55.28 12.50 12.54
N LYS A 4 55.23 12.70 13.85
CA LYS A 4 54.17 12.19 14.75
C LYS A 4 52.80 12.81 14.47
N VAL A 5 52.75 14.08 14.04
CA VAL A 5 51.48 14.80 13.77
C VAL A 5 50.86 14.36 12.44
N GLN A 6 51.66 13.89 11.48
CA GLN A 6 51.18 13.43 10.18
C GLN A 6 50.38 12.11 10.24
N ILE A 7 50.63 11.28 11.26
CA ILE A 7 49.91 10.01 11.46
C ILE A 7 48.75 10.19 12.47
N LEU A 8 48.91 11.11 13.43
CA LEU A 8 47.93 11.32 14.51
C LEU A 8 46.69 12.10 14.03
N LEU A 9 46.84 12.99 13.05
CA LEU A 9 45.74 13.77 12.48
C LEU A 9 44.69 12.90 11.73
N PRO A 10 45.06 11.99 10.80
CA PRO A 10 44.09 11.09 10.17
C PRO A 10 43.47 10.09 11.15
N ALA A 11 44.24 9.63 12.15
CA ALA A 11 43.72 8.72 13.18
C ALA A 11 42.64 9.38 14.05
N LEU A 12 42.83 10.65 14.41
CA LEU A 12 41.83 11.43 15.16
C LEU A 12 40.55 11.62 14.34
N LEU A 13 40.67 11.95 13.05
CA LEU A 13 39.53 12.13 12.14
C LEU A 13 38.74 10.83 11.97
N ALA A 14 39.42 9.69 11.81
CA ALA A 14 38.78 8.38 11.77
C ALA A 14 38.02 8.07 13.08
N GLY A 15 38.61 8.39 14.23
CA GLY A 15 37.95 8.23 15.53
C GLY A 15 36.66 9.04 15.65
N VAL A 16 36.67 10.31 15.20
CA VAL A 16 35.48 11.17 15.19
C VAL A 16 34.40 10.63 14.25
N MET A 17 34.78 10.12 13.08
CA MET A 17 33.85 9.51 12.11
C MET A 17 33.17 8.26 12.69
N VAL A 18 33.93 7.37 13.33
CA VAL A 18 33.37 6.17 13.98
C VAL A 18 32.44 6.56 15.12
N LEU A 19 32.84 7.54 15.94
CA LEU A 19 32.02 8.02 17.05
C LEU A 19 30.72 8.67 16.55
N GLY A 20 30.80 9.47 15.49
CA GLY A 20 29.63 10.09 14.85
C GLY A 20 28.68 9.05 14.26
N MET A 21 29.21 8.00 13.63
CA MET A 21 28.40 6.89 13.12
C MET A 21 27.72 6.12 14.26
N LEU A 22 28.42 5.84 15.36
CA LEU A 22 27.84 5.15 16.53
C LEU A 22 26.70 5.96 17.16
N ILE A 23 26.87 7.26 17.31
CA ILE A 23 25.82 8.16 17.84
C ILE A 23 24.68 8.29 16.82
N GLY A 24 24.99 8.39 15.53
CA GLY A 24 23.99 8.44 14.46
C GLY A 24 23.08 7.21 14.44
N LEU A 25 23.64 6.02 14.68
CA LEU A 25 22.87 4.78 14.85
C LEU A 25 21.98 4.82 16.09
N GLN A 26 22.39 5.49 17.17
CA GLN A 26 21.57 5.62 18.38
C GLN A 26 20.44 6.66 18.23
N MET A 27 20.59 7.62 17.32
CA MET A 27 19.62 8.70 17.08
C MET A 27 18.73 8.49 15.85
N GLN A 28 18.87 7.37 15.13
CA GLN A 28 17.91 7.04 14.08
C GLN A 28 16.55 6.82 14.76
N PRO A 29 15.52 7.66 14.51
CA PRO A 29 14.18 7.34 14.97
C PRO A 29 13.86 5.97 14.38
N VAL A 30 13.37 5.06 15.21
CA VAL A 30 12.82 3.77 14.77
C VAL A 30 11.69 4.12 13.81
N VAL A 31 12.02 4.24 12.53
CA VAL A 31 11.05 4.15 11.45
C VAL A 31 10.64 2.70 11.51
N GLU A 32 9.43 2.45 11.96
CA GLU A 32 8.91 1.10 12.13
C GLU A 32 9.13 0.31 10.84
N PRO A 33 9.88 -0.79 10.90
CA PRO A 33 10.13 -1.61 9.73
C PRO A 33 8.82 -2.33 9.45
N HIS A 34 8.07 -1.83 8.47
CA HIS A 34 7.13 -2.68 7.76
C HIS A 34 8.00 -3.74 7.09
N THR A 35 7.96 -4.92 7.69
CA THR A 35 8.71 -6.15 7.44
C THR A 35 9.34 -6.24 6.06
N THR A 36 10.67 -6.17 6.01
CA THR A 36 11.46 -6.50 4.84
C THR A 36 11.41 -8.01 4.61
N ARG A 37 10.31 -8.52 4.03
CA ARG A 37 10.47 -9.60 3.06
C ARG A 37 11.22 -8.98 1.89
N ILE A 38 12.31 -9.62 1.48
CA ILE A 38 12.97 -9.30 0.21
C ILE A 38 12.02 -9.80 -0.88
N ASP A 39 10.93 -9.07 -1.10
CA ASP A 39 10.09 -9.21 -2.25
C ASP A 39 10.70 -8.30 -3.32
N THR A 40 10.79 -8.80 -4.55
CA THR A 40 11.37 -8.17 -5.76
C THR A 40 10.84 -6.75 -6.07
N GLU A 41 9.94 -6.22 -5.24
CA GLU A 41 9.33 -4.88 -5.26
C GLU A 41 10.31 -3.73 -4.96
N GLN A 42 11.37 -3.94 -4.17
CA GLN A 42 12.32 -2.84 -3.86
C GLN A 42 13.16 -2.38 -5.06
N LEU A 43 13.22 -3.17 -6.14
CA LEU A 43 13.82 -2.72 -7.41
C LEU A 43 12.84 -1.90 -8.27
N MET A 44 11.57 -1.76 -7.87
CA MET A 44 10.61 -0.86 -8.53
C MET A 44 10.60 0.57 -7.96
N ASP A 45 11.26 0.84 -6.83
CA ASP A 45 11.34 2.20 -6.25
C ASP A 45 12.29 3.14 -7.03
N VAL A 46 13.09 2.59 -7.96
CA VAL A 46 13.94 3.38 -8.90
C VAL A 46 13.23 3.78 -10.19
N ILE A 47 11.98 3.32 -10.39
CA ILE A 47 11.12 3.82 -11.46
C ILE A 47 9.98 4.58 -10.78
N PRO A 48 9.79 5.89 -11.03
CA PRO A 48 8.72 6.68 -10.42
C PRO A 48 7.37 6.38 -11.09
N LEU A 49 7.02 5.10 -11.22
CA LEU A 49 5.68 4.65 -11.54
C LEU A 49 4.85 4.72 -10.25
N GLY A 50 4.52 5.96 -9.90
CA GLY A 50 3.29 6.35 -9.22
C GLY A 50 2.87 5.53 -8.01
N ARG A 51 3.32 5.94 -6.82
CA ARG A 51 2.42 5.89 -5.66
C ARG A 51 1.25 6.81 -6.00
N GLY A 52 0.10 6.24 -6.38
CA GLY A 52 -1.06 6.99 -6.86
C GLY A 52 -1.57 7.95 -5.79
N LYS A 53 -2.15 9.09 -6.19
CA LYS A 53 -2.73 10.08 -5.25
C LYS A 53 -3.77 9.45 -4.31
N VAL A 54 -4.51 8.45 -4.80
CA VAL A 54 -5.52 7.70 -4.03
C VAL A 54 -4.85 6.93 -2.88
N GLU A 55 -3.78 6.19 -3.15
CA GLU A 55 -3.04 5.44 -2.12
C GLU A 55 -2.47 6.37 -1.04
N GLU A 56 -1.97 7.54 -1.44
CA GLU A 56 -1.46 8.52 -0.48
C GLU A 56 -2.56 9.08 0.42
N ILE A 57 -3.76 9.32 -0.11
CA ILE A 57 -4.91 9.77 0.67
C ILE A 57 -5.35 8.69 1.66
N ILE A 58 -5.51 7.44 1.21
CA ILE A 58 -5.91 6.31 2.07
C ILE A 58 -4.92 6.13 3.21
N ARG A 59 -3.61 6.14 2.93
CA ARG A 59 -2.57 6.08 3.97
C ARG A 59 -2.62 7.26 4.93
N TYR A 60 -2.94 8.46 4.45
CA TYR A 60 -3.04 9.64 5.31
C TYR A 60 -4.24 9.53 6.26
N ILE A 61 -5.37 9.01 5.78
CA ILE A 61 -6.56 8.75 6.59
C ILE A 61 -6.19 7.71 7.65
N ASP A 62 -5.66 6.56 7.25
CA ASP A 62 -5.26 5.48 8.16
C ASP A 62 -4.30 5.97 9.28
N ALA A 63 -3.30 6.77 8.94
CA ALA A 63 -2.29 7.21 9.90
C ALA A 63 -2.71 8.39 10.80
N LYS A 64 -3.72 9.18 10.40
CA LYS A 64 -4.03 10.46 11.06
C LYS A 64 -5.49 10.64 11.45
N TYR A 65 -6.36 9.70 11.11
CA TYR A 65 -7.74 9.75 11.54
C TYR A 65 -7.84 9.46 13.05
N VAL A 66 -8.89 9.99 13.67
CA VAL A 66 -9.06 9.95 15.13
C VAL A 66 -9.42 8.54 15.61
N GLU A 67 -10.06 7.75 14.75
CA GLU A 67 -10.54 6.40 15.02
C GLU A 67 -9.85 5.39 14.10
N GLU A 68 -9.79 4.13 14.53
CA GLU A 68 -9.32 3.04 13.68
C GLU A 68 -10.27 2.88 12.49
N VAL A 69 -9.69 2.83 11.29
CA VAL A 69 -10.41 2.67 10.04
C VAL A 69 -10.06 1.33 9.40
N ASP A 70 -11.05 0.66 8.83
CA ASP A 70 -10.87 -0.53 8.02
C ASP A 70 -10.38 -0.11 6.63
N ARG A 71 -9.09 -0.34 6.36
CA ARG A 71 -8.45 0.05 5.09
C ARG A 71 -9.06 -0.70 3.91
N GLU A 72 -9.32 -1.99 4.06
CA GLU A 72 -9.90 -2.82 3.02
C GLU A 72 -11.30 -2.32 2.64
N ALA A 73 -12.15 -2.04 3.64
CA ALA A 73 -13.49 -1.48 3.41
C ALA A 73 -13.45 -0.11 2.71
N LEU A 74 -12.53 0.77 3.12
CA LEU A 74 -12.37 2.09 2.51
C LEU A 74 -11.94 2.02 1.04
N VAL A 75 -11.05 1.09 0.71
CA VAL A 75 -10.60 0.89 -0.68
C VAL A 75 -11.74 0.34 -1.53
N GLU A 76 -12.51 -0.61 -1.01
CA GLU A 76 -13.66 -1.20 -1.69
C GLU A 76 -14.70 -0.13 -2.03
N GLU A 77 -15.10 0.66 -1.04
CA GLU A 77 -16.06 1.75 -1.20
C GLU A 77 -15.54 2.82 -2.18
N ALA A 78 -14.25 3.14 -2.11
CA ALA A 78 -13.64 4.07 -3.06
C ALA A 78 -13.70 3.56 -4.51
N ILE A 79 -13.48 2.26 -4.74
CA ILE A 79 -13.58 1.69 -6.10
C ILE A 79 -15.02 1.73 -6.60
N GLU A 80 -15.99 1.35 -5.77
CA GLU A 80 -17.41 1.37 -6.13
C GLU A 80 -17.88 2.79 -6.51
N GLN A 81 -17.53 3.79 -5.69
CA GLN A 81 -17.87 5.19 -5.97
C GLN A 81 -17.20 5.68 -7.27
N LEU A 82 -15.91 5.40 -7.46
CA LEU A 82 -15.18 5.82 -8.67
C LEU A 82 -15.76 5.20 -9.95
N LEU A 83 -16.19 3.94 -9.92
CA LEU A 83 -16.83 3.30 -11.07
C LEU A 83 -18.25 3.84 -11.31
N SER A 84 -19.00 4.11 -10.25
CA SER A 84 -20.35 4.68 -10.35
C SER A 84 -20.37 6.06 -11.02
N GLU A 85 -19.32 6.88 -10.82
CA GLU A 85 -19.16 8.17 -11.48
C GLU A 85 -18.71 8.06 -12.94
N LEU A 86 -18.06 6.96 -13.31
CA LEU A 86 -17.50 6.77 -14.64
C LEU A 86 -18.57 6.35 -15.66
N ASP A 87 -19.36 5.33 -15.31
CA ASP A 87 -20.42 4.78 -16.18
C ASP A 87 -21.43 3.97 -15.33
N PRO A 88 -22.76 4.21 -15.48
CA PRO A 88 -23.80 3.40 -14.85
C PRO A 88 -23.72 1.89 -15.10
N HIS A 89 -23.02 1.46 -16.15
CA HIS A 89 -22.85 0.04 -16.48
C HIS A 89 -21.56 -0.58 -15.92
N SER A 90 -20.68 0.22 -15.30
CA SER A 90 -19.47 -0.30 -14.67
C SER A 90 -19.77 -0.70 -13.22
N THR A 91 -19.68 -2.00 -12.95
CA THR A 91 -19.79 -2.55 -11.58
C THR A 91 -18.45 -3.14 -11.15
N TYR A 92 -18.13 -2.95 -9.87
CA TYR A 92 -17.09 -3.71 -9.19
C TYR A 92 -17.71 -5.00 -8.64
N ILE A 93 -16.93 -6.09 -8.60
CA ILE A 93 -17.35 -7.34 -7.94
C ILE A 93 -16.24 -7.73 -6.97
N SER A 94 -16.57 -7.80 -5.68
CA SER A 94 -15.61 -8.13 -4.64
C SER A 94 -15.11 -9.57 -4.76
N ALA A 95 -13.96 -9.86 -4.16
CA ALA A 95 -13.43 -11.23 -4.14
C ALA A 95 -14.38 -12.20 -3.43
N GLU A 96 -15.09 -11.74 -2.40
CA GLU A 96 -16.10 -12.53 -1.69
C GLU A 96 -17.33 -12.80 -2.56
N GLU A 97 -17.83 -11.78 -3.25
CA GLU A 97 -18.98 -11.90 -4.14
C GLU A 97 -18.67 -12.79 -5.35
N LEU A 98 -17.48 -12.64 -5.95
CA LEU A 98 -17.01 -13.55 -7.00
C LEU A 98 -16.96 -15.00 -6.52
N ARG A 99 -16.50 -15.23 -5.28
CA ARG A 99 -16.49 -16.58 -4.70
C ARG A 99 -17.91 -17.12 -4.55
N LEU A 100 -18.83 -16.33 -4.00
CA LEU A 100 -20.22 -16.72 -3.84
C LEU A 100 -20.92 -17.02 -5.18
N VAL A 101 -20.64 -16.24 -6.22
CA VAL A 101 -21.16 -16.47 -7.57
C VAL A 101 -20.58 -17.78 -8.14
N ASN A 102 -19.27 -17.99 -8.00
CA ASN A 102 -18.63 -19.23 -8.46
C ASN A 102 -19.16 -20.46 -7.72
N GLU A 103 -19.35 -20.39 -6.41
CA GLU A 103 -19.95 -21.46 -5.60
C GLU A 103 -21.37 -21.80 -6.07
N GLN A 104 -22.18 -20.80 -6.43
CA GLN A 104 -23.50 -21.01 -7.02
C GLN A 104 -23.42 -21.71 -8.39
N LEU A 105 -22.47 -21.31 -9.24
CA LEU A 105 -22.23 -21.90 -10.57
C LEU A 105 -21.71 -23.33 -10.52
N GLU A 106 -20.87 -23.64 -9.54
CA GLU A 106 -20.37 -25.00 -9.28
C GLU A 106 -21.41 -25.89 -8.60
N GLY A 107 -22.37 -25.29 -7.89
CA GLY A 107 -23.55 -25.96 -7.39
C GLY A 107 -24.38 -26.56 -8.52
N ASN A 108 -25.02 -27.70 -8.28
CA ASN A 108 -25.96 -28.26 -9.25
C ASN A 108 -27.15 -27.29 -9.39
N PHE A 109 -27.18 -26.51 -10.47
CA PHE A 109 -28.32 -25.69 -10.85
C PHE A 109 -29.54 -26.59 -11.15
N GLU A 110 -30.40 -26.82 -10.16
CA GLU A 110 -31.76 -27.34 -10.37
C GLU A 110 -32.72 -26.15 -10.55
N GLY A 111 -32.66 -25.52 -11.73
CA GLY A 111 -33.45 -24.34 -12.08
C GLY A 111 -34.68 -24.65 -12.94
N ILE A 112 -35.74 -23.84 -12.82
CA ILE A 112 -36.96 -23.91 -13.66
C ILE A 112 -36.75 -23.22 -15.03
N GLY A 113 -35.66 -22.45 -15.20
CA GLY A 113 -35.32 -21.75 -16.44
C GLY A 113 -36.04 -20.40 -16.62
N ILE A 114 -36.09 -19.57 -15.58
CA ILE A 114 -36.69 -18.23 -15.63
C ILE A 114 -35.57 -17.19 -15.64
N GLU A 115 -35.50 -16.39 -16.70
CA GLU A 115 -34.56 -15.28 -16.87
C GLU A 115 -35.29 -13.96 -16.63
N PHE A 116 -34.74 -13.10 -15.77
CA PHE A 116 -35.27 -11.77 -15.50
C PHE A 116 -34.39 -10.72 -16.16
N MET A 117 -34.96 -9.92 -17.06
CA MET A 117 -34.32 -8.72 -17.59
C MET A 117 -34.89 -7.52 -16.85
N ILE A 118 -34.09 -6.92 -15.96
CA ILE A 118 -34.46 -5.67 -15.29
C ILE A 118 -34.20 -4.55 -16.30
N VAL A 119 -35.28 -3.97 -16.83
CA VAL A 119 -35.23 -2.80 -17.70
C VAL A 119 -35.64 -1.60 -16.87
N ASP A 120 -34.68 -0.76 -16.50
CA ASP A 120 -34.94 0.54 -15.89
C ASP A 120 -35.36 1.52 -16.99
N ASP A 121 -36.67 1.70 -17.16
CA ASP A 121 -37.24 2.73 -18.03
C ASP A 121 -37.31 4.04 -17.23
N THR A 122 -36.38 4.97 -17.47
CA THR A 122 -36.44 6.34 -16.94
C THR A 122 -37.67 7.06 -17.52
N VAL A 123 -38.65 7.33 -16.68
CA VAL A 123 -39.76 8.26 -16.94
C VAL A 123 -39.36 9.72 -16.78
#